data_AF-A0AB39PQP1-F1
#
_entry.id   AF-A0AB39PQP1-F1
#
_cell.length_a   1.000
_cell.length_b   1.000
_cell.length_c   1.000
_cell.angle_alpha   90.00
_cell.angle_beta   90.00
_cell.angle_gamma   90.00
#
_symmetry.space_group_name_H-M   'P 1'
#
loop_
_entity.id
_entity.type
_entity.pdbx_description
1 polymer ?
#
loop_
_entity_poly.entity_id
_entity_poly.type
_entity_poly.pdbx_seq_one_letter_code
_entity_poly.pdbx_strand_id
1 'polypeptide(L)'
;MSASVQSAQTVWSDGVTHRFLTRAAEITGNHDLAVEVSEGQVEASSRCAGCGHREHTWFPREIHGRAQQHAEKCRAVPRPTV
;
A
#
# COMPACT_ATOMS: atom_id res chain seq x y z
N MET A 1 -33.62 -1.75 -12.09
CA MET A 1 -32.51 -0.98 -12.68
C MET A 1 -31.29 -1.24 -11.79
N SER A 2 -30.41 -2.17 -12.17
CA SER A 2 -29.25 -2.52 -11.35
C SER A 2 -28.03 -1.74 -11.86
N ALA A 3 -27.53 -0.81 -11.06
CA ALA A 3 -26.28 -0.11 -11.35
C ALA A 3 -25.11 -1.03 -10.96
N SER A 4 -24.38 -1.52 -11.96
CA SER A 4 -23.08 -2.17 -11.75
C SER A 4 -22.12 -1.12 -11.21
N VAL A 5 -21.75 -1.22 -9.93
CA VAL A 5 -20.64 -0.44 -9.38
C VAL A 5 -19.37 -1.01 -10.01
N GLN A 6 -18.88 -0.35 -11.06
CA GLN A 6 -17.57 -0.64 -11.62
C GLN A 6 -16.54 -0.24 -10.58
N SER A 7 -15.99 -1.22 -9.87
CA SER A 7 -14.82 -1.04 -9.02
C SER A 7 -13.71 -0.47 -9.87
N ALA A 8 -13.37 0.81 -9.67
CA ALA A 8 -12.17 1.40 -10.25
C ALA A 8 -11.01 0.51 -9.84
N GLN A 9 -10.42 -0.21 -10.79
CA GLN A 9 -9.20 -0.95 -10.54
C GLN A 9 -8.13 0.10 -10.23
N THR A 10 -7.77 0.25 -8.95
CA THR A 10 -6.66 1.11 -8.56
C THR A 10 -5.43 0.64 -9.32
N VAL A 11 -4.96 1.42 -10.28
CA VAL A 11 -3.75 1.13 -11.05
C VAL A 11 -2.59 1.12 -10.05
N TRP A 12 -1.84 0.02 -9.98
CA TRP A 12 -0.67 -0.08 -9.11
C TRP A 12 0.44 0.81 -9.69
N SER A 13 1.25 1.42 -8.82
CA SER A 13 2.42 2.18 -9.28
C SER A 13 3.38 1.27 -10.06
N ASP A 14 4.10 1.81 -11.04
CA ASP A 14 5.08 1.05 -11.81
C ASP A 14 6.14 0.41 -10.91
N GLY A 15 6.45 -0.86 -11.16
CA GLY A 15 7.43 -1.62 -10.38
C GLY A 15 6.91 -2.18 -9.05
N VAL A 16 5.65 -1.94 -8.71
CA VAL A 16 5.01 -2.54 -7.53
C VAL A 16 4.71 -4.01 -7.79
N THR A 17 5.25 -4.88 -6.95
CA THR A 17 5.01 -6.32 -7.01
C THR A 17 3.91 -6.75 -6.03
N HIS A 18 3.76 -6.06 -4.90
CA HIS A 18 2.79 -6.41 -3.85
C HIS A 18 2.15 -5.16 -3.22
N ARG A 19 0.90 -5.29 -2.77
CA ARG A 19 0.19 -4.28 -1.97
C ARG A 19 -0.44 -4.90 -0.75
N PHE A 20 -0.22 -4.28 0.40
CA PHE A 20 -0.85 -4.64 1.66
C PHE A 20 -1.82 -3.52 2.06
N LEU A 21 -3.11 -3.83 2.19
CA LEU A 21 -4.10 -2.86 2.63
C LEU A 21 -3.82 -2.46 4.08
N THR A 22 -3.82 -1.15 4.35
CA THR A 22 -3.66 -0.68 5.74
C THR A 22 -4.95 -0.86 6.52
N ARG A 23 -4.87 -0.85 7.86
CA ARG A 23 -6.07 -0.78 8.69
C ARG A 23 -6.94 0.44 8.38
N ALA A 24 -6.33 1.55 7.97
CA ALA A 24 -7.06 2.74 7.51
C ALA A 24 -7.86 2.47 6.22
N ALA A 25 -7.34 1.68 5.28
CA ALA A 25 -8.07 1.26 4.09
C ALA A 25 -9.34 0.48 4.45
N GLU A 26 -9.24 -0.47 5.38
CA GLU A 26 -10.39 -1.25 5.83
C GLU A 26 -11.47 -0.38 6.51
N ILE A 27 -11.05 0.58 7.33
CA ILE A 27 -11.97 1.48 8.04
C ILE A 27 -12.71 2.41 7.06
N THR A 28 -12.02 2.90 6.04
CA THR A 28 -12.53 3.94 5.14
C THR A 28 -13.11 3.38 3.83
N GLY A 29 -12.85 2.12 3.52
CA GLY A 29 -13.07 1.54 2.18
C GLY A 29 -12.12 2.08 1.11
N ASN A 30 -11.16 2.95 1.46
CA ASN A 30 -10.22 3.52 0.51
C ASN A 30 -8.99 2.61 0.33
N HIS A 31 -9.01 1.79 -0.71
CA HIS A 31 -7.92 0.86 -1.04
C HIS A 31 -6.63 1.54 -1.53
N ASP A 32 -6.64 2.85 -1.75
CA ASP A 32 -5.42 3.62 -2.04
C ASP A 32 -4.56 3.77 -0.80
N LEU A 33 -5.11 3.57 0.40
CA LEU A 33 -4.38 3.52 1.67
C LEU A 33 -3.67 2.17 1.84
N ALA A 34 -2.73 1.87 0.95
CA ALA A 34 -1.96 0.65 0.96
C ALA A 34 -0.46 0.91 1.24
N VAL A 35 0.23 -0.15 1.66
CA VAL A 35 1.69 -0.24 1.59
C VAL A 35 2.04 -0.96 0.30
N GLU A 36 2.71 -0.27 -0.60
CA GLU A 36 3.20 -0.83 -1.86
C GLU A 36 4.63 -1.32 -1.68
N VAL A 37 4.95 -2.49 -2.22
CA VAL A 37 6.30 -3.06 -2.25
C VAL A 37 6.79 -3.09 -3.69
N SER A 38 8.00 -2.60 -3.90
CA SER A 38 8.70 -2.65 -5.18
C SER A 38 9.99 -3.48 -5.02
N GLU A 39 10.22 -4.42 -5.92
CA GLU A 39 11.41 -5.27 -5.93
C GLU A 39 12.29 -4.90 -7.13
N GLY A 40 13.45 -4.31 -6.85
CA GLY A 40 14.49 -4.08 -7.83
C GLY A 40 15.44 -5.28 -7.95
N GLN A 41 16.42 -5.17 -8.84
CA GLN A 41 17.43 -6.22 -9.03
C GLN A 41 18.38 -6.36 -7.83
N VAL A 42 18.57 -5.28 -7.07
CA VAL A 42 19.59 -5.19 -6.00
C VAL A 42 18.95 -4.95 -4.62
N GLU A 43 17.83 -4.23 -4.59
CA GLU A 43 17.14 -3.88 -3.35
C GLU A 43 15.63 -4.02 -3.53
N ALA A 44 14.94 -4.17 -2.41
CA ALA A 44 13.49 -4.08 -2.34
C ALA A 44 13.10 -2.93 -1.41
N SER A 45 12.00 -2.25 -1.73
CA SER A 45 11.51 -1.11 -0.98
C SER A 45 10.02 -1.21 -0.72
N SER A 46 9.55 -0.52 0.32
CA SER A 46 8.13 -0.35 0.59
C SER A 46 7.78 1.13 0.80
N ARG A 47 6.54 1.49 0.48
CA ARG A 47 5.98 2.82 0.68
C ARG A 47 4.53 2.74 1.15
N CYS A 48 4.23 3.35 2.28
CA CYS A 48 2.87 3.52 2.77
C CYS A 48 2.23 4.80 2.21
N ALA A 49 1.14 4.67 1.46
CA ALA A 49 0.37 5.81 0.95
C ALA A 49 -0.37 6.57 2.07
N GLY A 50 -0.72 5.89 3.17
CA GLY A 50 -1.46 6.49 4.29
C GLY A 50 -0.63 7.45 5.14
N CYS A 51 0.55 7.02 5.59
CA CYS A 51 1.42 7.83 6.47
C CYS A 51 2.66 8.39 5.78
N GLY A 52 2.96 7.98 4.55
CA GLY A 52 4.17 8.39 3.83
C GLY A 52 5.45 7.66 4.26
N HIS A 53 5.38 6.71 5.19
CA HIS A 53 6.54 5.90 5.60
C HIS A 53 7.15 5.16 4.41
N ARG A 54 8.47 5.09 4.37
CA ARG A 54 9.26 4.40 3.34
C ARG A 54 10.40 3.67 4.00
N GLU A 55 10.72 2.49 3.48
CA GLU A 55 11.89 1.71 3.87
C GLU A 55 12.44 0.94 2.67
N HIS A 56 13.69 0.52 2.77
CA HIS A 56 14.36 -0.31 1.76
C HIS A 56 15.28 -1.33 2.46
N THR A 57 15.58 -2.42 1.76
CA THR A 57 16.48 -3.48 2.22
C THR A 57 17.08 -4.23 1.03
N TRP A 58 18.26 -4.81 1.25
CA TRP A 58 18.97 -5.66 0.29
C TRP A 58 18.51 -7.13 0.39
N PHE A 59 17.60 -7.44 1.32
CA PHE A 59 17.03 -8.77 1.55
C PHE A 59 15.53 -8.76 1.20
N PRO A 60 15.14 -9.06 -0.05
CA PRO A 60 13.74 -8.92 -0.51
C PRO A 60 12.73 -9.63 0.37
N ARG A 61 13.05 -10.81 0.91
CA ARG A 61 12.13 -11.55 1.79
C ARG A 61 11.77 -10.78 3.06
N GLU A 62 12.64 -9.91 3.56
CA GLU A 62 12.36 -9.11 4.74
C GLU A 62 11.40 -7.96 4.46
N ILE A 63 11.43 -7.36 3.26
CA ILE A 63 10.62 -6.17 2.97
C ILE A 63 9.13 -6.49 3.04
N HIS A 64 8.74 -7.70 2.64
CA HIS A 64 7.34 -8.14 2.67
C HIS A 64 6.79 -8.22 4.08
N GLY A 65 7.52 -8.88 4.98
CA GLY A 65 7.10 -9.02 6.37
C GLY A 65 7.00 -7.68 7.07
N ARG A 66 7.92 -6.74 6.79
CA ARG A 66 7.90 -5.39 7.35
C ARG A 66 6.76 -4.55 6.75
N ALA A 67 6.56 -4.61 5.44
CA ALA A 67 5.47 -3.92 4.74
C ALA A 67 4.09 -4.41 5.24
N GLN A 68 3.90 -5.72 5.38
CA GLN A 68 2.68 -6.29 5.94
C GLN A 68 2.47 -5.83 7.39
N GLN A 69 3.49 -5.94 8.23
CA GLN A 69 3.40 -5.50 9.63
C GLN A 69 3.08 -4.00 9.73
N HIS A 70 3.64 -3.17 8.84
CA HIS A 70 3.31 -1.75 8.77
C HIS A 70 1.83 -1.57 8.39
N ALA A 71 1.36 -2.27 7.36
CA ALA A 71 -0.02 -2.16 6.88
C ALA A 71 -1.04 -2.49 7.99
N GLU A 72 -0.82 -3.59 8.72
CA GLU A 72 -1.69 -4.03 9.83
C GLU A 72 -1.81 -2.99 10.95
N LYS A 73 -0.76 -2.20 11.19
CA LYS A 73 -0.69 -1.22 12.28
C LYS A 73 -1.03 0.21 11.82
N CYS A 74 -0.86 0.53 10.54
CA CYS A 74 -1.02 1.87 10.03
C CYS A 74 -2.49 2.30 10.08
N ARG A 75 -2.76 3.33 10.90
CA ARG A 75 -4.06 4.00 11.03
C ARG A 75 -4.05 5.43 10.49
N ALA A 76 -2.97 5.83 9.82
CA ALA A 76 -2.88 7.15 9.23
C ALA A 76 -3.84 7.26 8.05
N VAL A 77 -4.62 8.35 8.05
CA VAL A 77 -5.47 8.74 6.93
C VAL A 77 -4.87 10.03 6.37
N PRO A 78 -4.64 10.12 5.05
CA PRO A 78 -4.10 11.33 4.44
C PRO A 78 -5.05 12.50 4.66
N ARG A 79 -4.50 13.70 4.73
CA ARG A 79 -5.29 14.92 4.86
C ARG A 79 -6.22 15.05 3.64
N PRO A 80 -7.51 15.39 3.84
CA PRO A 80 -8.39 15.72 2.72
C PRO A 80 -7.79 16.88 1.93
N THR A 81 -7.47 16.66 0.66
CA THR A 81 -7.14 17.75 -0.27
C THR A 81 -8.46 18.35 -0.73
N VAL A 82 -8.84 19.47 -0.10
CA VAL A 82 -9.92 20.34 -0.57
C VAL A 82 -9.57 21.00 -1.89
#